data_AF-A0A1H8SB46-F1
#
_entry.id   AF-A0A1H8SB46-F1
#
_cell.length_a   1.000
_cell.length_b   1.000
_cell.length_c   1.000
_cell.angle_alpha   90.00
_cell.angle_beta   90.00
_cell.angle_gamma   90.00
#
_symmetry.space_group_name_H-M   'P 1'
#
loop_
_entity.id
_entity.type
_entity.pdbx_description
1 polymer ?
#
loop_
_entity_poly.entity_id
_entity_poly.type
_entity_poly.pdbx_seq_one_letter_code
_entity_poly.pdbx_strand_id
1 'polypeptide(L)'
;MQDELADRVGDPDAINEYRDEYARDLLLALDEGIRPPSLTTDGARSILQRLSDEAEIEIDHPKHEYLAPHGGRRGMGEVLVRGFGYTVAARYLDNSEKMVRERYSHIEADELGDIATEAINEMDSV
;
A
#
# COMPACT_ATOMS: atom_id res chain seq x y z
N MET A 1 -0.19 -26.39 -0.01
CA MET A 1 1.20 -25.90 0.17
C MET A 1 2.00 -26.85 1.04
N GLN A 2 1.64 -27.08 2.32
CA GLN A 2 2.31 -28.11 3.12
C GLN A 2 2.18 -29.51 2.52
N ASP A 3 0.99 -29.89 2.07
CA ASP A 3 0.79 -31.20 1.41
C ASP A 3 1.57 -31.32 0.09
N GLU A 4 1.61 -30.25 -0.72
CA GLU A 4 2.40 -30.24 -1.98
C GLU A 4 3.91 -30.25 -1.74
N LEU A 5 4.38 -29.61 -0.66
CA LEU A 5 5.77 -29.71 -0.23
C LEU A 5 6.08 -31.11 0.30
N ALA A 6 5.17 -31.71 1.08
CA ALA A 6 5.32 -33.07 1.58
C ALA A 6 5.35 -34.10 0.45
N ASP A 7 4.53 -33.92 -0.60
CA ASP A 7 4.53 -34.78 -1.79
C ASP A 7 5.83 -34.69 -2.59
N ARG A 8 6.58 -33.58 -2.51
CA ARG A 8 7.84 -33.37 -3.25
C ARG A 8 9.09 -33.69 -2.44
N VAL A 9 9.14 -33.20 -1.20
CA VAL A 9 10.28 -33.34 -0.29
C VAL A 9 10.23 -34.68 0.45
N GLY A 10 9.05 -35.28 0.59
CA GLY A 10 8.83 -36.62 1.13
C GLY A 10 8.89 -36.70 2.66
N ASP A 11 9.93 -36.14 3.27
CA ASP A 11 10.18 -36.23 4.72
C ASP A 11 9.77 -34.93 5.45
N PRO A 12 8.81 -34.98 6.40
CA PRO A 12 8.41 -33.84 7.21
C PRO A 12 9.56 -33.17 8.00
N ASP A 13 10.56 -33.93 8.43
CA ASP A 13 11.71 -33.37 9.15
C ASP A 13 12.63 -32.60 8.19
N ALA A 14 12.77 -33.08 6.95
CA ALA A 14 13.48 -32.35 5.90
C ALA A 14 12.76 -31.05 5.53
N ILE A 15 11.43 -30.99 5.53
CA ILE A 15 10.67 -29.76 5.22
C ILE A 15 11.08 -28.61 6.14
N ASN A 16 11.32 -28.86 7.44
CA ASN A 16 11.73 -27.80 8.36
C ASN A 16 13.16 -27.32 8.06
N GLU A 17 14.07 -28.24 7.72
CA GLU A 17 15.43 -27.90 7.29
C GLU A 17 15.41 -27.03 6.02
N TYR A 18 14.61 -27.43 5.02
CA TYR A 18 14.40 -26.61 3.81
C TYR A 18 13.81 -25.25 4.15
N ARG A 19 12.85 -25.15 5.08
CA ARG A 19 12.27 -23.86 5.49
C ARG A 19 13.30 -22.92 6.10
N ASP A 20 14.23 -23.44 6.88
CA ASP A 20 15.28 -22.65 7.54
C ASP A 20 16.28 -22.04 6.53
N GLU A 21 16.42 -22.62 5.34
CA GLU A 21 17.24 -22.06 4.26
C GLU A 21 16.62 -20.83 3.60
N TYR A 22 15.31 -20.63 3.73
CA TYR A 22 14.60 -19.53 3.10
C TYR A 22 14.11 -18.50 4.12
N ALA A 23 14.22 -17.23 3.76
CA ALA A 23 13.68 -16.17 4.60
C ALA A 23 12.16 -16.33 4.84
N ARG A 24 11.42 -16.92 3.89
CA ARG A 24 9.97 -17.12 3.96
C ARG A 24 9.55 -18.35 3.16
N ASP A 25 8.51 -19.03 3.63
CA ASP A 25 7.83 -20.14 2.96
C ASP A 25 7.44 -19.88 1.49
N LEU A 26 7.11 -18.63 1.18
CA LEU A 26 6.80 -18.22 -0.19
C LEU A 26 7.97 -18.44 -1.15
N LEU A 27 9.20 -18.18 -0.70
CA LEU A 27 10.40 -18.32 -1.52
C LEU A 27 10.70 -19.80 -1.78
N LEU A 28 10.59 -20.63 -0.74
CA LEU A 28 10.68 -22.09 -0.86
C LEU A 28 9.64 -22.61 -1.87
N ALA A 29 8.39 -22.17 -1.77
CA ALA A 29 7.35 -22.59 -2.71
C ALA A 29 7.70 -22.22 -4.16
N LEU A 30 8.23 -21.02 -4.39
CA LEU A 30 8.61 -20.59 -5.74
C LEU A 30 9.80 -21.39 -6.30
N ASP A 31 10.81 -21.68 -5.47
CA ASP A 31 11.97 -22.48 -5.86
C ASP A 31 11.57 -23.92 -6.23
N GLU A 32 10.68 -24.51 -5.43
CA GLU A 32 10.11 -25.83 -5.69
C GLU A 32 9.08 -25.84 -6.84
N GLY A 33 8.83 -24.71 -7.51
CA GLY A 33 7.83 -24.62 -8.58
C GLY A 33 6.40 -24.85 -8.11
N ILE A 34 6.12 -24.64 -6.82
CA ILE A 34 4.78 -24.63 -6.22
C ILE A 34 4.20 -23.23 -6.41
N ARG A 35 3.00 -23.16 -7.01
CA ARG A 35 2.30 -21.89 -7.18
C ARG A 35 1.42 -21.64 -5.95
N PRO A 36 1.79 -20.73 -5.04
CA PRO A 36 0.90 -20.36 -3.94
C PRO A 36 -0.39 -19.75 -4.49
N PRO A 37 -1.51 -19.86 -3.73
CA PRO A 37 -2.73 -19.17 -4.10
C PRO A 37 -2.51 -17.66 -4.12
N SER A 38 -3.25 -16.96 -4.98
CA SER A 38 -3.24 -15.50 -5.01
C SER A 38 -3.60 -14.92 -3.65
N LEU A 39 -2.94 -13.80 -3.29
CA LEU A 39 -3.25 -13.08 -2.07
C LEU A 39 -4.69 -12.57 -2.10
N THR A 40 -5.47 -12.94 -1.08
CA THR A 40 -6.83 -12.44 -0.91
C THR A 40 -6.82 -11.08 -0.23
N THR A 41 -7.93 -10.34 -0.35
CA THR A 41 -8.11 -9.06 0.36
C THR A 41 -7.97 -9.24 1.88
N ASP A 42 -8.53 -10.32 2.42
CA ASP A 42 -8.44 -10.61 3.86
C ASP A 42 -7.02 -11.02 4.26
N GLY A 43 -6.29 -11.75 3.39
CA GLY A 43 -4.88 -12.04 3.60
C GLY A 43 -4.03 -10.77 3.65
N ALA A 44 -4.24 -9.84 2.70
CA ALA A 44 -3.56 -8.55 2.70
C ALA A 44 -3.90 -7.73 3.96
N ARG A 45 -5.17 -7.77 4.39
CA ARG A 45 -5.63 -7.12 5.62
C ARG A 45 -4.92 -7.66 6.86
N SER A 46 -4.87 -8.98 6.99
CA SER A 46 -4.22 -9.66 8.12
C SER A 46 -2.72 -9.34 8.18
N ILE A 47 -2.04 -9.31 7.03
CA ILE A 47 -0.62 -8.90 6.96
C ILE A 47 -0.44 -7.47 7.47
N LEU A 48 -1.27 -6.52 7.02
CA LEU A 48 -1.13 -5.12 7.43
C LEU A 48 -1.48 -4.89 8.90
N GLN A 49 -2.44 -5.64 9.47
CA GLN A 49 -2.72 -5.62 10.91
C GLN A 49 -1.48 -6.03 11.69
N ARG A 50 -0.93 -7.21 11.37
CA ARG A 50 0.27 -7.73 12.05
C ARG A 50 1.46 -6.78 11.91
N LEU A 51 1.70 -6.23 10.73
CA LEU A 51 2.82 -5.30 10.52
C LEU A 51 2.61 -3.96 11.25
N SER A 52 1.38 -3.46 11.35
CA SER A 52 1.10 -2.22 12.09
C SER A 52 1.32 -2.41 13.60
N ASP A 53 0.92 -3.58 14.11
CA ASP A 53 1.13 -4.00 15.50
C ASP A 53 2.62 -4.21 15.81
N GLU A 54 3.33 -5.00 14.99
CA GLU A 54 4.78 -5.24 15.12
C GLU A 54 5.62 -3.96 15.04
N ALA A 55 5.15 -2.96 14.29
CA ALA A 55 5.81 -1.66 14.17
C ALA A 55 5.33 -0.63 15.21
N GLU A 56 4.43 -1.02 16.12
CA GLU A 56 3.86 -0.17 17.18
C GLU A 56 3.32 1.17 16.64
N ILE A 57 2.66 1.14 15.48
CA ILE A 57 2.15 2.35 14.85
C ILE A 57 0.85 2.77 15.53
N GLU A 58 0.85 3.95 16.16
CA GLU A 58 -0.38 4.56 16.67
C GLU A 58 -1.29 5.02 15.53
N ILE A 59 -2.52 4.52 15.51
CA ILE A 59 -3.51 4.84 14.47
C ILE A 59 -4.62 5.69 15.07
N ASP A 60 -4.59 6.98 14.75
CA ASP A 60 -5.70 7.90 15.03
C ASP A 60 -6.73 7.87 13.88
N HIS A 61 -7.48 6.78 13.78
CA HIS A 61 -8.54 6.66 12.77
C HIS A 61 -9.80 5.99 13.32
N PRO A 62 -11.00 6.57 13.13
CA PRO A 62 -12.23 6.13 13.81
C PRO A 62 -12.78 4.77 13.37
N LYS A 63 -12.21 4.16 12.32
CA LYS A 63 -12.71 2.88 11.75
C LYS A 63 -11.68 1.77 11.64
N HIS A 64 -10.41 2.09 11.83
CA HIS A 64 -9.32 1.14 11.58
C HIS A 64 -8.28 1.32 12.66
N GLU A 65 -7.84 0.20 13.25
CA GLU A 65 -6.81 0.14 14.28
C GLU A 65 -5.45 -0.26 13.68
N TYR A 66 -5.32 -0.19 12.34
CA TYR A 66 -4.12 -0.55 11.59
C TYR A 66 -4.08 0.22 10.27
N LEU A 67 -2.91 0.25 9.61
CA LEU A 67 -2.76 0.83 8.28
C LEU A 67 -3.52 0.00 7.22
N ALA A 68 -4.78 0.36 6.98
CA ALA A 68 -5.64 -0.38 6.06
C ALA A 68 -5.22 -0.25 4.58
N PRO A 69 -5.48 -1.26 3.72
CA PRO A 69 -5.15 -1.19 2.29
C PRO A 69 -5.71 0.05 1.58
N HIS A 70 -6.92 0.46 1.93
CA HIS A 70 -7.53 1.66 1.34
C HIS A 70 -6.76 2.93 1.73
N GLY A 71 -6.25 3.01 2.96
CA GLY A 71 -5.39 4.10 3.42
C GLY A 71 -4.11 4.18 2.60
N GLY A 72 -3.45 3.04 2.37
CA GLY A 72 -2.26 2.97 1.50
C GLY A 72 -2.55 3.46 0.07
N ARG A 73 -3.69 3.06 -0.52
CA ARG A 73 -4.11 3.56 -1.84
C ARG A 73 -4.36 5.07 -1.84
N ARG A 74 -4.93 5.62 -0.77
CA ARG A 74 -5.19 7.06 -0.63
C ARG A 74 -3.89 7.86 -0.51
N GLY A 75 -2.97 7.44 0.37
CA GLY A 75 -1.67 8.08 0.53
C GLY A 75 -0.86 8.09 -0.77
N MET A 76 -0.79 6.95 -1.47
CA MET A 76 -0.10 6.89 -2.77
C MET A 76 -0.79 7.78 -3.82
N GLY A 77 -2.13 7.84 -3.82
CA GLY A 77 -2.85 8.71 -4.73
C GLY A 77 -2.57 10.20 -4.49
N GLU A 78 -2.42 10.61 -3.23
CA GLU A 78 -1.99 11.97 -2.88
C GLU A 78 -0.57 12.26 -3.40
N VAL A 79 0.38 11.34 -3.19
CA VAL A 79 1.75 11.47 -3.73
C VAL A 79 1.73 11.65 -5.25
N LEU A 80 0.90 10.89 -5.96
CA LEU A 80 0.77 11.00 -7.41
C LEU A 80 0.14 12.34 -7.85
N VAL A 81 -0.86 12.85 -7.12
CA VAL A 81 -1.47 14.15 -7.43
C VAL A 81 -0.47 15.28 -7.22
N ARG A 82 0.23 15.31 -6.08
CA ARG A 82 1.25 16.34 -5.80
C ARG A 82 2.43 16.27 -6.77
N GLY A 83 2.84 15.06 -7.17
CA GLY A 83 4.01 14.87 -8.04
C GLY A 83 3.74 15.09 -9.54
N PHE A 84 2.55 14.73 -10.02
CA PHE A 84 2.27 14.68 -11.47
C PHE A 84 0.98 15.41 -11.88
N GLY A 85 0.25 15.98 -10.93
CA GLY A 85 -1.06 16.59 -11.15
C GLY A 85 -2.18 15.57 -11.35
N TYR A 86 -3.41 16.08 -11.29
CA TYR A 86 -4.64 15.27 -11.29
C TYR A 86 -4.81 14.36 -12.50
N THR A 87 -4.51 14.84 -13.71
CA THR A 87 -4.73 14.09 -14.96
C THR A 87 -3.85 12.83 -15.03
N VAL A 88 -2.58 12.95 -14.68
CA VAL A 88 -1.63 11.82 -14.72
C VAL A 88 -1.93 10.84 -13.58
N ALA A 89 -2.17 11.35 -12.38
CA ALA A 89 -2.57 10.53 -11.23
C ALA A 89 -3.84 9.70 -11.51
N ALA A 90 -4.82 10.28 -12.23
CA ALA A 90 -6.05 9.57 -12.61
C ALA A 90 -5.79 8.33 -13.47
N ARG A 91 -4.82 8.37 -14.37
CA ARG A 91 -4.42 7.22 -15.18
C ARG A 91 -3.78 6.12 -14.34
N TYR A 92 -2.89 6.47 -13.42
CA TYR A 92 -2.24 5.50 -12.52
C TYR A 92 -3.23 4.84 -11.56
N LEU A 93 -4.22 5.59 -11.09
CA LEU A 93 -5.23 5.08 -10.16
C LEU A 93 -6.36 4.33 -10.85
N ASP A 94 -6.43 4.37 -12.19
CA ASP A 94 -7.54 3.90 -13.01
C ASP A 94 -8.89 4.52 -12.59
N ASN A 95 -8.96 5.85 -12.56
CA ASN A 95 -10.18 6.62 -12.28
C ASN A 95 -10.32 7.79 -13.26
N SER A 96 -11.50 8.41 -13.30
CA SER A 96 -11.65 9.68 -14.01
C SER A 96 -10.97 10.82 -13.25
N GLU A 97 -10.45 11.81 -13.98
CA GLU A 97 -9.83 12.99 -13.36
C GLU A 97 -10.79 13.71 -12.43
N LYS A 98 -12.07 13.83 -12.82
CA LYS A 98 -13.13 14.40 -11.96
C LYS A 98 -13.19 13.71 -10.59
N MET A 99 -13.15 12.38 -10.58
CA MET A 99 -13.21 11.61 -9.34
C MET A 99 -11.95 11.77 -8.50
N VAL A 100 -10.78 11.93 -9.13
CA VAL A 100 -9.53 12.22 -8.40
C VAL A 100 -9.55 13.63 -7.81
N ARG A 101 -10.00 14.64 -8.58
CA ARG A 101 -10.18 16.02 -8.09
C ARG A 101 -11.12 16.09 -6.89
N GLU A 102 -12.25 15.40 -6.96
CA GLU A 102 -13.20 15.34 -5.84
C GLU A 102 -12.57 14.68 -4.60
N ARG A 103 -11.80 13.60 -4.80
CA ARG A 103 -11.22 12.80 -3.71
C ARG A 103 -10.00 13.43 -3.05
N TYR A 104 -9.29 14.31 -3.76
CA TYR A 104 -8.08 14.99 -3.30
C TYR A 104 -8.21 16.52 -3.45
N SER A 105 -9.42 17.04 -3.28
CA SER A 105 -9.72 18.47 -3.42
C SER A 105 -9.03 19.35 -2.38
N HIS A 106 -8.65 18.77 -1.24
CA HIS A 106 -7.86 19.46 -0.21
C HIS A 106 -6.49 19.89 -0.72
N ILE A 107 -5.88 19.15 -1.65
CA ILE A 107 -4.59 19.52 -2.25
C ILE A 107 -4.73 20.80 -3.08
N GLU A 108 -5.78 20.88 -3.92
CA GLU A 108 -6.08 22.07 -4.70
C GLU A 108 -6.42 23.27 -3.80
N ALA A 109 -7.09 23.05 -2.67
CA ALA A 109 -7.37 24.11 -1.71
C ALA A 109 -6.10 24.66 -1.04
N ASP A 110 -5.18 23.77 -0.61
CA ASP A 110 -3.90 24.16 -0.02
C ASP A 110 -3.04 24.92 -1.04
N GLU A 111 -2.87 24.38 -2.25
CA GLU A 111 -2.08 25.00 -3.33
C GLU A 111 -2.62 26.37 -3.75
N LEU A 112 -3.95 26.52 -3.86
CA LEU A 112 -4.57 27.81 -4.18
C LEU A 112 -4.39 28.83 -3.06
N GLY A 113 -4.37 28.39 -1.80
CA GLY A 113 -4.10 29.24 -0.64
C GLY A 113 -2.68 29.80 -0.67
N ASP A 114 -1.69 28.97 -0.98
CA ASP A 114 -0.30 29.37 -1.10
C ASP A 114 -0.12 30.40 -2.24
N ILE A 115 -0.68 30.11 -3.43
CA ILE A 115 -0.63 31.03 -4.58
C ILE A 115 -1.29 32.37 -4.26
N ALA A 116 -2.46 32.36 -3.60
CA ALA A 116 -3.16 33.60 -3.24
C ALA A 116 -2.34 34.42 -2.23
N THR A 117 -1.69 33.76 -1.27
CA THR A 117 -0.82 34.39 -0.29
C THR A 117 0.39 35.04 -0.96
N GLU A 118 1.02 34.34 -1.90
CA GLU A 118 2.16 34.86 -2.68
C GLU A 118 1.75 36.10 -3.48
N ALA A 119 0.62 36.04 -4.20
CA ALA A 119 0.11 37.16 -4.98
C ALA A 119 -0.23 38.40 -4.13
N ILE A 120 -0.78 38.22 -2.92
CA ILE A 120 -1.05 39.32 -1.98
C ILE A 120 0.27 39.98 -1.53
N ASN A 121 1.28 39.17 -1.17
CA ASN A 121 2.58 39.68 -0.73
C ASN A 121 3.30 40.46 -1.84
N GLU A 122 3.19 40.05 -3.10
CA GLU A 122 3.73 40.80 -4.24
C GLU A 122 3.05 42.17 -4.40
N MET A 123 1.74 42.27 -4.14
CA MET A 123 1.01 43.54 -4.22
C MET A 123 1.31 44.49 -3.06
N ASP A 124 1.49 43.97 -1.84
CA ASP A 124 1.87 44.78 -0.66
C ASP A 124 3.32 45.29 -0.71
N SER A 125 4.13 44.76 -1.64
CA SER A 125 5.53 45.16 -1.86
C SER A 125 5.68 46.32 -2.88
N VAL A 126 4.58 46.87 -3.40
CA VAL A 126 4.53 47.94 -4.42
C VAL A 126 4.16 49.30 -3.83
#